data_AF-A0A2P5AGP8-F1
#
_entry.id   AF-A0A2P5AGP8-F1
#
_cell.length_a   1.000
_cell.length_b   1.000
_cell.length_c   1.000
_cell.angle_alpha   90.00
_cell.angle_beta   90.00
_cell.angle_gamma   90.00
#
_symmetry.space_group_name_H-M   'P 1'
#
loop_
_entity.id
_entity.type
_entity.pdbx_description
1 polymer ?
#
loop_
_entity_poly.entity_id
_entity_poly.type
_entity_poly.pdbx_seq_one_letter_code
_entity_poly.pdbx_strand_id
1 'polypeptide(L)'
;MSNGKSCDTKDERRVKTLRKQDEERQRNNLGMDVLFVHISYPLAMEILSFYRKNIDDLKLTNAEVKWKINPKFSGGTNGYIFISDKPVQPLQIDSPIDGMEMIADNQVLTLFYECPPLHIHIPRPPEGVQYPGKTIRRKDVKPAPLLWHEKSAVVGRLHSLG
;
A
#
# COMPACT_ATOMS: atom_id res chain seq x y z
N MET A 1 46.56 -39.36 21.99
CA MET A 1 47.12 -38.08 21.48
C MET A 1 46.83 -38.05 19.99
N SER A 2 45.71 -37.44 19.57
CA SER A 2 45.63 -36.05 19.06
C SER A 2 46.40 -35.92 17.74
N ASN A 3 45.85 -35.54 16.58
CA ASN A 3 44.75 -34.64 16.28
C ASN A 3 44.28 -34.88 14.85
N GLY A 4 42.97 -34.82 14.63
CA GLY A 4 42.38 -34.61 13.31
C GLY A 4 41.36 -33.48 13.40
N LYS A 5 41.25 -32.71 12.31
CA LYS A 5 40.34 -31.57 12.04
C LYS A 5 40.93 -30.17 12.28
N SER A 6 41.45 -29.57 11.20
CA SER A 6 41.74 -28.13 11.14
C SER A 6 41.37 -27.47 9.80
N CYS A 7 40.61 -28.12 8.90
CA CYS A 7 40.32 -27.55 7.57
C CYS A 7 38.94 -26.87 7.45
N ASP A 8 37.92 -27.23 8.24
CA ASP A 8 36.54 -26.76 8.01
C ASP A 8 36.23 -25.34 8.50
N THR A 9 37.01 -24.79 9.45
CA THR A 9 36.62 -23.54 10.15
C THR A 9 36.85 -22.25 9.36
N LYS A 10 37.62 -22.28 8.27
CA LYS A 10 37.85 -21.10 7.40
C LYS A 10 36.77 -20.97 6.33
N ASP A 11 36.33 -22.07 5.75
CA ASP A 11 35.28 -22.08 4.72
C ASP A 11 33.91 -21.73 5.32
N GLU A 12 33.56 -22.28 6.49
CA GLU A 12 32.33 -21.92 7.19
C GLU A 12 32.27 -20.43 7.54
N ARG A 13 33.40 -19.84 7.97
CA ARG A 13 33.47 -18.40 8.25
C ARG A 13 33.29 -17.56 7.00
N ARG A 14 33.84 -17.98 5.87
CA ARG A 14 33.70 -17.30 4.57
C ARG A 14 32.26 -17.36 4.06
N VAL A 15 31.64 -18.53 4.11
CA VAL A 15 30.23 -18.74 3.73
C VAL A 15 29.28 -17.93 4.62
N LYS A 16 29.51 -17.91 5.94
CA LYS A 16 28.72 -17.09 6.88
C LYS A 16 28.87 -15.58 6.63
N THR A 17 30.06 -15.14 6.18
CA THR A 17 30.32 -13.72 5.89
C THR A 17 29.63 -13.29 4.59
N LEU A 18 29.65 -14.13 3.55
CA LEU A 18 28.96 -13.86 2.28
C LEU A 18 27.44 -13.87 2.47
N ARG A 19 26.89 -14.84 3.19
CA ARG A 19 25.45 -14.89 3.52
C ARG A 19 24.96 -13.62 4.23
N LYS A 20 25.75 -13.11 5.18
CA LYS A 20 25.44 -11.84 5.85
C LYS A 20 25.43 -10.65 4.89
N GLN A 21 26.29 -10.66 3.86
CA GLN A 21 26.31 -9.60 2.84
C GLN A 21 25.10 -9.68 1.92
N ASP A 22 24.64 -10.88 1.56
CA ASP A 22 23.46 -11.07 0.72
C ASP A 22 22.16 -10.68 1.44
N GLU A 23 22.00 -11.08 2.70
CA GLU A 23 20.84 -10.70 3.53
C GLU A 23 20.78 -9.16 3.73
N GLU A 24 21.92 -8.54 3.99
CA GLU A 24 22.02 -7.08 4.14
C GLU A 24 21.76 -6.34 2.82
N ARG A 25 22.26 -6.87 1.70
CA ARG A 25 21.98 -6.34 0.36
C ARG A 25 20.49 -6.43 0.04
N GLN A 26 19.83 -7.55 0.38
CA GLN A 26 18.40 -7.71 0.17
C GLN A 26 17.58 -6.71 1.00
N ARG A 27 17.95 -6.49 2.27
CA ARG A 27 17.30 -5.48 3.12
C ARG A 27 17.45 -4.05 2.61
N ASN A 28 18.55 -3.75 1.94
CA ASN A 28 18.83 -2.44 1.37
C ASN A 28 18.25 -2.24 -0.03
N ASN A 29 17.56 -3.25 -0.59
CA ASN A 29 16.82 -3.08 -1.84
C ASN A 29 15.47 -2.39 -1.59
N LEU A 30 14.98 -1.67 -2.59
CA LEU A 30 13.64 -1.10 -2.57
C LEU A 30 12.61 -2.23 -2.60
N GLY A 31 11.81 -2.35 -1.54
CA GLY A 31 10.69 -3.29 -1.48
C GLY A 31 9.52 -2.86 -2.36
N MET A 32 8.66 -3.82 -2.69
CA MET A 32 7.35 -3.56 -3.28
C MET A 32 6.27 -3.70 -2.22
N ASP A 33 5.17 -2.97 -2.40
CA ASP A 33 3.99 -3.13 -1.57
C ASP A 33 3.34 -4.50 -1.82
N VAL A 34 2.68 -5.05 -0.81
CA VAL A 34 1.99 -6.35 -0.89
C VAL A 34 0.50 -6.14 -0.69
N LEU A 35 -0.30 -6.65 -1.64
CA LEU A 35 -1.75 -6.66 -1.58
C LEU A 35 -2.25 -8.04 -1.12
N PHE A 36 -3.07 -8.02 -0.08
CA PHE A 36 -3.77 -9.18 0.44
C PHE A 36 -5.25 -9.12 0.03
N VAL A 37 -5.74 -10.16 -0.65
CA VAL A 37 -7.11 -10.22 -1.16
C VAL A 37 -7.80 -11.48 -0.67
N HIS A 38 -8.87 -11.34 0.11
CA HIS A 38 -9.66 -12.48 0.55
C HIS A 38 -10.40 -13.14 -0.65
N ILE A 39 -10.50 -14.46 -0.67
CA ILE A 39 -11.13 -15.21 -1.77
C ILE A 39 -12.61 -14.86 -2.02
N SER A 40 -13.32 -14.34 -1.01
CA SER A 40 -14.71 -13.90 -1.17
C SER A 40 -14.83 -12.58 -1.93
N TYR A 41 -13.72 -11.89 -2.19
CA TYR A 41 -13.74 -10.59 -2.86
C TYR A 41 -13.80 -10.78 -4.39
N PRO A 42 -14.62 -10.03 -5.14
CA PRO A 42 -14.78 -10.26 -6.58
C PRO A 42 -13.46 -10.18 -7.38
N LEU A 43 -12.54 -9.32 -6.95
CA LEU A 43 -11.20 -9.23 -7.55
C LEU A 43 -10.40 -10.55 -7.45
N ALA A 44 -10.58 -11.33 -6.38
CA ALA A 44 -9.87 -12.59 -6.20
C ALA A 44 -10.20 -13.60 -7.31
N MET A 45 -11.46 -13.63 -7.75
CA MET A 45 -11.91 -14.51 -8.83
C MET A 45 -11.24 -14.16 -10.17
N GLU A 46 -11.10 -12.87 -10.48
CA GLU A 46 -10.39 -12.39 -11.67
C GLU A 46 -8.91 -12.76 -11.62
N ILE A 47 -8.26 -12.57 -10.47
CA ILE A 47 -6.85 -12.92 -10.27
C ILE A 47 -6.63 -14.43 -10.44
N LEU A 48 -7.44 -15.26 -9.78
CA LEU A 48 -7.32 -16.72 -9.87
C LEU A 48 -7.61 -17.23 -11.29
N SER A 49 -8.59 -16.65 -11.97
CA SER A 49 -8.92 -16.95 -13.37
C SER A 49 -7.74 -16.62 -14.29
N PHE A 50 -7.12 -15.44 -14.12
CA PHE A 50 -5.94 -15.06 -14.86
C PHE A 50 -4.76 -15.98 -14.57
N TYR A 51 -4.47 -16.24 -13.29
CA TYR A 51 -3.36 -17.11 -12.87
C TYR A 51 -3.48 -18.51 -13.47
N ARG A 52 -4.64 -19.16 -13.35
CA ARG A 52 -4.88 -20.52 -13.87
C ARG A 52 -4.74 -20.61 -15.39
N LYS A 53 -5.11 -19.56 -16.13
CA LYS A 53 -5.00 -19.53 -17.59
C LYS A 53 -3.57 -19.36 -18.08
N ASN A 54 -2.71 -18.72 -17.29
CA ASN A 54 -1.35 -18.33 -17.72
C ASN A 54 -0.23 -19.07 -16.96
N ILE A 55 -0.56 -19.98 -16.04
CA ILE A 55 0.44 -20.62 -15.16
C ILE A 55 1.50 -21.41 -15.94
N ASP A 56 1.11 -22.07 -17.03
CA ASP A 56 2.03 -22.86 -17.84
C ASP A 56 3.02 -21.95 -18.59
N ASP A 57 2.54 -20.84 -19.13
CA ASP A 57 3.37 -19.83 -19.80
C ASP A 57 4.31 -19.11 -18.82
N LEU A 58 3.82 -18.80 -17.60
CA LEU A 58 4.61 -18.20 -16.52
C LEU A 58 5.78 -19.11 -16.11
N LYS A 59 5.52 -20.42 -15.97
CA LYS A 59 6.55 -21.42 -15.65
C LYS A 59 7.57 -21.59 -16.77
N LEU A 60 7.13 -21.52 -18.03
CA LEU A 60 8.02 -21.68 -19.18
C LEU A 60 8.98 -20.49 -19.34
N THR A 61 8.47 -19.29 -19.08
CA THR A 61 9.22 -18.04 -19.31
C THR A 61 9.99 -17.56 -18.09
N ASN A 62 9.71 -18.10 -16.88
CA ASN A 62 10.16 -17.55 -15.60
C ASN A 62 9.92 -16.03 -15.49
N ALA A 63 8.90 -15.52 -16.19
CA ALA A 63 8.62 -14.10 -16.29
C ALA A 63 7.54 -13.69 -15.28
N GLU A 64 7.68 -12.46 -14.77
CA GLU A 64 6.66 -11.81 -13.96
C GLU A 64 5.77 -10.94 -14.85
N VAL A 65 4.45 -11.12 -14.75
CA VAL A 65 3.49 -10.37 -15.54
C VAL A 65 2.89 -9.23 -14.70
N LYS A 66 3.07 -8.01 -15.19
CA LYS A 66 2.40 -6.81 -14.64
C LYS A 66 0.96 -6.74 -15.16
N TRP A 67 -0.01 -7.02 -14.31
CA TRP A 67 -1.43 -7.02 -14.63
C TRP A 67 -2.14 -5.79 -14.07
N LYS A 68 -2.94 -5.11 -14.91
CA LYS A 68 -3.68 -3.91 -14.52
C LYS A 68 -4.98 -4.28 -13.81
N ILE A 69 -5.18 -3.77 -12.59
CA ILE A 69 -6.41 -4.00 -11.83
C ILE A 69 -7.56 -3.28 -12.52
N ASN A 70 -8.69 -3.97 -12.68
CA ASN A 70 -9.94 -3.36 -13.11
C ASN A 70 -10.70 -2.80 -11.89
N PRO A 71 -10.87 -1.47 -11.77
CA PRO A 71 -11.51 -0.84 -10.62
C PRO A 71 -12.94 -1.31 -10.34
N LYS A 72 -13.65 -1.81 -11.36
CA LYS A 72 -15.03 -2.29 -11.23
C LYS A 72 -15.13 -3.53 -10.34
N PHE A 73 -14.16 -4.45 -10.46
CA PHE A 73 -14.15 -5.69 -9.67
C PHE A 73 -13.45 -5.52 -8.32
N SER A 74 -12.65 -4.47 -8.17
CA SER A 74 -11.88 -4.18 -6.97
C SER A 74 -12.53 -3.16 -6.04
N GLY A 75 -13.79 -2.77 -6.30
CA GLY A 75 -14.52 -1.80 -5.47
C GLY A 75 -13.91 -0.39 -5.50
N GLY A 76 -13.19 -0.04 -6.57
CA GLY A 76 -12.53 1.26 -6.74
C GLY A 76 -11.00 1.23 -6.64
N THR A 77 -10.40 0.09 -6.29
CA THR A 77 -8.92 -0.03 -6.21
C THR A 77 -8.31 -0.03 -7.62
N ASN A 78 -7.41 0.89 -7.87
CA ASN A 78 -6.66 1.06 -9.11
C ASN A 78 -5.18 0.69 -8.91
N GLY A 79 -4.44 0.57 -10.01
CA GLY A 79 -3.01 0.21 -9.99
C GLY A 79 -2.72 -1.09 -10.72
N TYR A 80 -1.60 -1.71 -10.38
CA TYR A 80 -1.11 -2.94 -10.97
C TYR A 80 -0.78 -3.96 -9.89
N ILE A 81 -0.94 -5.23 -10.23
CA ILE A 81 -0.36 -6.34 -9.46
C ILE A 81 0.61 -7.11 -10.33
N PHE A 82 1.57 -7.74 -9.68
CA PHE A 82 2.50 -8.63 -10.36
C PHE A 82 2.18 -10.09 -10.04
N ILE A 83 2.14 -10.89 -11.09
CA ILE A 83 1.84 -12.32 -11.03
C ILE A 83 3.03 -13.07 -11.62
N SER A 84 3.59 -13.98 -10.83
CA SER A 84 4.68 -14.88 -11.23
C SER A 84 4.19 -16.32 -11.23
N ASP A 85 5.09 -17.26 -11.53
CA ASP A 85 4.85 -18.70 -11.44
C ASP A 85 4.61 -19.18 -9.99
N LYS A 86 5.02 -18.40 -9.00
CA LYS A 86 4.80 -18.68 -7.57
C LYS A 86 3.31 -18.78 -7.24
N PRO A 87 2.93 -19.66 -6.29
CA PRO A 87 1.53 -19.80 -5.89
C PRO A 87 1.02 -18.49 -5.28
N VAL A 88 -0.01 -17.90 -5.91
CA VAL A 88 -0.69 -16.69 -5.40
C VAL A 88 -1.44 -16.93 -4.09
N GLN A 89 -1.77 -18.19 -3.81
CA GLN A 89 -2.46 -18.65 -2.60
C GLN A 89 -1.80 -19.94 -2.12
N PRO A 90 -0.73 -19.88 -1.31
CA PRO A 90 -0.22 -21.07 -0.65
C PRO A 90 -1.31 -21.64 0.26
N LEU A 91 -1.49 -22.96 0.26
CA LEU A 91 -2.52 -23.62 1.08
C LEU A 91 -2.22 -23.45 2.58
N GLN A 92 -0.93 -23.54 2.92
CA GLN A 92 -0.43 -23.47 4.28
C GLN A 92 0.60 -22.36 4.42
N ILE A 93 0.58 -21.66 5.55
CA ILE A 93 1.56 -20.61 5.88
C ILE A 93 2.12 -20.91 7.27
N ASP A 94 3.42 -21.23 7.31
CA ASP A 94 4.15 -21.44 8.55
C ASP A 94 4.35 -20.13 9.31
N SER A 95 4.20 -20.16 10.63
CA SER A 95 4.52 -19.00 11.44
C SER A 95 6.03 -18.75 11.44
N PRO A 96 6.49 -17.51 11.23
CA PRO A 96 7.90 -17.16 11.38
C PRO A 96 8.36 -17.12 12.84
N ILE A 97 7.44 -17.23 13.79
CA ILE A 97 7.70 -17.20 15.24
C ILE A 97 7.56 -18.61 15.80
N ASP A 98 8.62 -19.07 16.48
CA ASP A 98 8.63 -20.39 17.11
C ASP A 98 7.50 -20.54 18.15
N GLY A 99 6.86 -21.71 18.15
CA GLY A 99 5.74 -22.02 19.03
C GLY A 99 4.38 -21.42 18.65
N MET A 100 4.28 -20.69 17.53
CA MET A 100 2.98 -20.25 16.99
C MET A 100 2.41 -21.21 15.95
N GLU A 101 1.08 -21.29 15.91
CA GLU A 101 0.35 -22.17 15.00
C GLU A 101 0.49 -21.74 13.53
N MET A 102 0.53 -22.74 12.65
CA MET A 102 0.51 -22.59 11.20
C MET A 102 -0.93 -22.30 10.72
N ILE A 103 -1.06 -21.47 9.69
CA ILE A 103 -2.34 -21.28 9.00
C ILE A 103 -2.53 -22.43 8.01
N ALA A 104 -3.50 -23.32 8.27
CA ALA A 104 -3.71 -24.53 7.46
C ALA A 104 -4.69 -24.37 6.28
N ASP A 105 -5.62 -23.41 6.38
CA ASP A 105 -6.61 -23.09 5.33
C ASP A 105 -6.53 -21.60 4.99
N ASN A 106 -5.49 -21.24 4.22
CA ASN A 106 -5.32 -19.85 3.82
C ASN A 106 -6.36 -19.45 2.77
N GLN A 107 -7.22 -18.48 3.12
CA GLN A 107 -8.26 -17.92 2.26
C GLN A 107 -7.87 -16.55 1.67
N VAL A 108 -6.58 -16.22 1.66
CA VAL A 108 -6.06 -14.92 1.24
C VAL A 108 -5.02 -15.09 0.12
N LEU A 109 -5.24 -14.36 -0.97
CA LEU A 109 -4.26 -14.20 -2.04
C LEU A 109 -3.21 -13.16 -1.63
N THR A 110 -1.95 -13.40 -1.99
CA THR A 110 -0.83 -12.49 -1.70
C THR A 110 -0.11 -12.12 -2.99
N LEU A 111 -0.02 -10.82 -3.30
CA LEU A 111 0.49 -10.31 -4.58
C LEU A 111 1.34 -9.05 -4.35
N PHE A 112 2.33 -8.80 -5.19
CA PHE A 112 2.98 -7.49 -5.20
C PHE A 112 2.11 -6.47 -5.90
N TYR A 113 2.06 -5.25 -5.35
CA TYR A 113 1.22 -4.16 -5.79
C TYR A 113 2.06 -2.94 -6.15
N GLU A 114 1.62 -2.24 -7.18
CA GLU A 114 2.17 -0.96 -7.59
C GLU A 114 1.02 0.04 -7.79
N CYS A 115 1.16 1.19 -7.15
CA CYS A 115 0.25 2.32 -7.32
C CYS A 115 0.09 2.69 -8.80
N PRO A 116 -1.10 3.18 -9.21
CA PRO A 116 -1.25 3.73 -10.54
C PRO A 116 -0.27 4.90 -10.76
N PRO A 117 0.09 5.21 -12.03
CA PRO A 117 1.04 6.27 -12.32
C PRO A 117 0.56 7.59 -11.71
N LEU A 118 1.50 8.34 -11.11
CA LEU A 118 1.20 9.65 -10.56
C LEU A 118 0.67 10.56 -11.66
N HIS A 119 -0.36 11.33 -11.32
CA HIS A 119 -0.93 12.34 -12.18
C HIS A 119 -0.93 13.69 -11.45
N ILE A 120 -0.97 14.78 -12.22
CA ILE A 120 -1.02 16.13 -11.65
C ILE A 120 -2.30 16.26 -10.83
N HIS A 121 -2.14 16.66 -9.56
CA HIS A 121 -3.26 16.85 -8.66
C HIS A 121 -4.18 17.96 -9.17
N ILE A 122 -5.48 17.68 -9.22
CA ILE A 122 -6.50 18.65 -9.59
C ILE A 122 -7.12 19.18 -8.30
N PRO A 123 -6.88 20.45 -7.89
CA PRO A 123 -7.34 20.99 -6.62
C PRO A 123 -8.82 21.40 -6.67
N ARG A 124 -9.69 20.48 -7.08
CA ARG A 124 -11.13 20.65 -7.05
C ARG A 124 -11.81 19.34 -6.62
N PRO A 125 -12.97 19.40 -5.96
CA PRO A 125 -13.70 18.19 -5.58
C PRO A 125 -14.04 17.33 -6.81
N PRO A 126 -13.97 15.99 -6.70
CA PRO A 126 -14.36 15.09 -7.79
C PRO A 126 -15.83 15.27 -8.19
N GLU A 127 -16.14 14.95 -9.44
CA GLU A 127 -17.51 14.93 -9.91
C GLU A 127 -18.35 13.90 -9.14
N GLY A 128 -19.59 14.26 -8.79
CA GLY A 128 -20.47 13.40 -8.01
C GLY A 128 -20.18 13.36 -6.50
N VAL A 129 -19.25 14.18 -5.99
CA VAL A 129 -19.00 14.26 -4.54
C VAL A 129 -20.28 14.67 -3.80
N GLN A 130 -20.64 13.89 -2.78
CA GLN A 130 -21.69 14.26 -1.84
C GLN A 130 -21.06 14.95 -0.63
N TYR A 131 -21.37 16.23 -0.46
CA TYR A 131 -20.87 16.97 0.69
C TYR A 131 -21.60 16.52 1.97
N PRO A 132 -20.88 16.35 3.10
CA PRO A 132 -21.52 16.09 4.37
C PRO A 132 -22.41 17.27 4.77
N GLY A 133 -23.44 16.98 5.57
CA GLY A 133 -24.35 18.00 6.09
C GLY A 133 -23.59 19.09 6.86
N LYS A 134 -24.02 20.35 6.72
CA LYS A 134 -23.41 21.48 7.44
C LYS A 134 -23.63 21.31 8.95
N THR A 135 -22.53 21.14 9.68
CA THR A 135 -22.53 21.05 11.15
C THR A 135 -22.31 22.40 11.83
N ILE A 136 -21.73 23.38 11.11
CA ILE A 136 -21.44 24.72 11.60
C ILE A 136 -22.75 25.49 11.79
N ARG A 137 -23.02 25.93 13.02
CA ARG A 137 -24.18 26.77 13.37
C ARG A 137 -23.75 28.24 13.45
N ARG A 138 -24.73 29.14 13.49
CA ARG A 138 -24.47 30.60 13.61
C ARG A 138 -23.59 30.96 14.80
N LYS A 139 -23.75 30.29 15.94
CA LYS A 139 -22.94 30.51 17.15
C LYS A 139 -21.47 30.09 17.00
N ASP A 140 -21.18 29.22 16.02
CA ASP A 140 -19.84 28.73 15.74
C ASP A 140 -19.09 29.68 14.78
N VAL A 141 -19.80 30.65 14.20
CA VAL A 141 -19.26 31.66 13.27
C VAL A 141 -18.97 32.95 14.05
N LYS A 142 -17.69 33.36 14.09
CA LYS A 142 -17.33 34.68 14.62
C LYS A 142 -17.99 35.77 13.77
N PRO A 143 -18.49 36.86 14.38
CA PRO A 143 -18.99 37.99 13.61
C PRO A 143 -17.87 38.52 12.69
N ALA A 144 -18.26 39.11 11.56
CA ALA A 144 -17.30 39.75 10.67
C ALA A 144 -16.48 40.77 11.48
N PRO A 145 -15.14 40.79 11.32
CA PRO A 145 -14.32 41.78 12.00
C PRO A 145 -14.76 43.18 11.56
N LEU A 146 -14.82 44.12 12.52
CA LEU A 146 -15.09 45.52 12.20
C LEU A 146 -14.03 46.03 11.21
N LEU A 147 -14.48 46.67 10.12
CA LEU A 147 -13.57 47.32 9.20
C LEU A 147 -12.94 48.53 9.89
N TRP A 148 -11.63 48.69 9.78
CA TRP A 148 -10.87 49.74 10.48
C TRP A 148 -11.34 51.17 10.16
N HIS A 149 -11.98 51.40 9.01
CA HIS A 149 -12.46 52.70 8.56
C HIS A 149 -13.91 53.03 8.98
N GLU A 150 -14.66 52.08 9.54
CA GLU A 150 -16.04 52.32 9.99
C GLU A 150 -16.12 53.12 11.30
N LYS A 151 -15.01 53.19 12.07
CA LYS A 151 -14.91 54.01 13.29
C LYS A 151 -15.05 55.51 13.00
N SER A 152 -14.60 55.97 11.83
CA SER A 152 -14.52 57.40 11.52
C SER A 152 -15.87 58.02 11.15
N ALA A 153 -16.84 57.24 10.69
CA ALA A 153 -18.13 57.74 10.21
C ALA A 153 -19.14 58.03 11.35
N VAL A 154 -18.97 57.40 12.52
CA VAL A 154 -19.86 57.61 13.69
C VAL A 154 -19.37 58.78 14.54
N VAL A 155 -18.04 58.96 14.68
CA VAL A 155 -17.47 60.10 15.42
C VAL A 155 -17.64 61.42 14.66
N GLY A 156 -17.65 61.39 13.32
CA GLY A 156 -17.85 62.59 12.50
C GLY A 156 -19.26 63.22 12.53
N ARG A 157 -20.29 62.50 13.01
CA ARG A 157 -21.68 63.02 13.08
C ARG A 157 -22.04 63.70 14.40
N LEU A 158 -21.27 63.46 15.47
CA LEU A 158 -21.48 64.12 16.76
C LEU A 158 -20.78 65.48 16.85
N HIS A 159 -19.84 65.78 15.94
CA HIS A 159 -19.07 67.03 15.93
C HIS A 159 -19.61 68.10 14.96
N SER A 160 -20.77 67.89 14.34
CA SER A 160 -21.38 68.83 13.39
C SER A 160 -22.67 69.50 13.92
N LEU A 161 -22.92 69.44 15.23
CA LEU A 161 -24.10 70.02 15.91
C LEU A 161 -23.71 70.79 17.20
N GLY A 162 -22.52 71.38 17.22
CA GLY A 162 -22.04 72.27 18.28
C GLY A 162 -21.50 73.56 17.70
#